data_AF-A0A960AYE2-F1
#
_entry.id   AF-A0A960AYE2-F1
#
_cell.length_a   1.000
_cell.length_b   1.000
_cell.length_c   1.000
_cell.angle_alpha   90.00
_cell.angle_beta   90.00
_cell.angle_gamma   90.00
#
_symmetry.space_group_name_H-M   'P 1'
#
loop_
_entity.id
_entity.type
_entity.pdbx_description
1 polymer ?
#
loop_
_entity_poly.entity_id
_entity_poly.type
_entity_poly.pdbx_seq_one_letter_code
_entity_poly.pdbx_strand_id
1 'polypeptide(L)' 'MSLDGPVQQALIGSRRFFTRARVSDDGRALFKEGGRQGDVFYRDRWSHDKVVRSTHGVNCTGSCSWKVYVKDG' A
#
# COMPACT_ATOMS: atom_id res chain seq x y z
N MET A 1 -9.58 2.97 -30.06
CA MET A 1 -9.88 4.40 -29.86
C MET A 1 -8.62 5.07 -29.33
N SER A 2 -7.94 5.86 -30.17
CA SER A 2 -6.71 6.57 -29.78
C SER A 2 -7.06 7.80 -28.95
N LEU A 3 -6.27 8.09 -27.91
CA LEU A 3 -6.47 9.22 -26.99
C LEU A 3 -5.73 10.49 -27.46
N ASP A 4 -5.35 10.57 -28.73
CA ASP A 4 -4.40 11.56 -29.22
C ASP A 4 -5.07 12.81 -29.83
N GLY A 5 -6.41 12.83 -29.88
CA GLY A 5 -7.17 13.95 -30.43
C GLY A 5 -7.01 15.24 -29.61
N PRO A 6 -6.97 16.42 -30.25
CA PRO A 6 -6.72 17.70 -29.58
C PRO A 6 -7.80 18.05 -28.54
N VAL A 7 -9.07 17.70 -28.79
CA VAL A 7 -10.16 17.90 -27.83
C VAL A 7 -9.98 17.01 -26.60
N GLN A 8 -9.55 15.76 -26.77
CA GLN A 8 -9.32 14.84 -25.65
C GLN A 8 -8.14 15.29 -24.80
N GLN A 9 -7.05 15.76 -25.42
CA GLN A 9 -5.92 16.36 -24.69
C GLN A 9 -6.33 17.60 -23.89
N ALA A 10 -7.17 18.47 -24.46
CA ALA A 10 -7.69 19.64 -23.77
C ALA A 10 -8.55 19.25 -22.55
N LEU A 11 -9.39 18.21 -22.69
CA LEU A 11 -10.22 17.69 -21.60
C LEU A 11 -9.36 17.07 -20.48
N ILE A 12 -8.36 16.24 -20.80
CA ILE A 12 -7.44 15.68 -19.80
C ILE A 12 -6.67 16.80 -19.10
N GLY A 13 -6.17 17.78 -19.85
CA GLY A 13 -5.42 18.93 -19.33
C GLY A 13 -6.25 19.81 -18.40
N SER A 14 -7.56 19.91 -18.60
CA SER A 14 -8.46 20.69 -17.74
C SER A 14 -8.53 20.16 -16.30
N ARG A 15 -8.21 18.88 -16.07
CA ARG A 15 -8.20 18.25 -14.74
C ARG A 15 -7.31 18.95 -13.72
N ARG A 16 -6.21 19.57 -14.18
CA ARG A 16 -5.26 20.30 -13.33
C ARG A 16 -5.91 21.44 -12.52
N PHE A 17 -7.02 21.99 -13.02
CA PHE A 17 -7.75 23.05 -12.34
C PHE A 17 -8.65 22.53 -11.21
N PHE A 18 -9.00 21.24 -11.22
CA PHE A 18 -9.93 20.64 -10.26
C PHE A 18 -9.25 19.69 -9.28
N THR A 19 -7.96 19.40 -9.44
CA THR A 19 -7.22 18.47 -8.56
C THR A 19 -6.02 19.17 -7.93
N ARG A 20 -5.93 19.18 -6.59
CA ARG A 20 -4.76 19.67 -5.84
C ARG A 20 -3.68 18.59 -5.69
N ALA A 21 -3.16 18.11 -6.82
CA ALA A 21 -2.12 17.09 -6.84
C ALA A 21 -1.23 17.28 -8.07
N ARG A 22 0.03 16.86 -7.98
CA ARG A 22 0.96 16.95 -9.11
C ARG A 22 0.51 15.97 -10.19
N VAL A 23 0.41 16.46 -11.43
CA VAL A 23 0.12 15.66 -12.63
C VAL A 23 1.45 15.40 -13.35
N SER A 24 1.61 14.24 -13.98
CA SER A 24 2.75 13.99 -14.88
C SER A 24 2.69 14.87 -16.14
N ASP A 25 3.84 15.07 -16.80
CA ASP A 25 3.94 15.93 -17.99
C ASP A 25 3.10 15.42 -19.17
N ASP A 26 2.88 14.12 -19.26
CA ASP A 26 2.01 13.46 -20.24
C ASP A 26 0.53 13.42 -19.83
N GLY A 27 0.18 13.97 -18.66
CA GLY A 27 -1.19 14.05 -18.15
C GLY A 27 -1.80 12.74 -17.63
N ARG A 28 -1.03 11.64 -17.54
CA ARG A 28 -1.56 10.29 -17.26
C ARG A 28 -1.52 9.86 -15.80
N ALA A 29 -0.61 10.41 -15.00
CA ALA A 29 -0.43 10.06 -13.61
C ALA A 29 -0.76 11.22 -12.68
N LEU A 30 -1.26 10.88 -11.48
CA LEU A 30 -1.47 11.81 -10.39
C LEU A 30 -0.69 11.36 -9.17
N PHE A 31 0.12 12.26 -8.63
CA PHE A 31 0.89 12.04 -7.41
C PHE A 31 0.23 12.83 -6.29
N LYS A 32 -0.47 12.11 -5.41
CA LYS A 32 -1.08 12.68 -4.20
C LYS A 32 -0.16 12.45 -3.02
N GLU A 33 0.05 13.49 -2.24
CA GLU A 33 0.74 13.42 -0.95
C GLU A 33 -0.30 13.33 0.17
N GLY A 34 -0.03 12.48 1.18
CA GLY A 34 -0.94 12.27 2.29
C GLY A 34 -2.10 11.31 1.99
N GLY A 35 -3.20 11.43 2.76
CA GLY A 35 -4.39 10.57 2.63
C GLY A 35 -4.23 9.10 3.08
N ARG A 36 -3.06 8.75 3.63
CA ARG A 36 -2.71 7.38 4.06
C ARG A 36 -2.94 7.09 5.55
N GLN A 37 -3.75 7.91 6.23
CA GLN A 37 -4.00 7.74 7.66
C GLN A 37 -4.68 6.41 7.98
N GLY A 38 -5.49 5.88 7.05
CA GLY A 38 -6.10 4.55 7.18
C GLY A 38 -5.10 3.40 7.23
N ASP A 39 -3.86 3.59 6.74
CA ASP A 39 -2.81 2.56 6.79
C ASP A 39 -2.41 2.22 8.23
N VAL A 40 -2.70 3.11 9.20
CA VAL A 40 -2.41 2.89 10.62
C VAL A 40 -3.00 1.58 11.12
N PHE A 41 -4.19 1.20 10.64
CA PHE A 41 -4.83 -0.06 10.99
C PHE A 41 -3.98 -1.27 10.65
N TYR A 42 -3.43 -1.31 9.42
CA TYR A 42 -2.61 -2.43 8.98
C TYR A 42 -1.22 -2.42 9.63
N ARG A 43 -0.65 -1.24 9.84
CA ARG A 43 0.64 -1.09 10.54
C ARG A 43 0.54 -1.57 11.98
N ASP A 44 -0.54 -1.20 12.66
CA ASP A 44 -0.78 -1.65 14.03
C ASP A 44 -1.14 -3.13 14.08
N ARG A 45 -1.98 -3.64 13.17
CA ARG A 45 -2.27 -5.08 13.10
C ARG A 45 -1.02 -5.95 12.98
N TRP A 46 0.00 -5.46 12.26
CA TRP A 46 1.26 -6.19 12.07
C TRP A 46 2.29 -5.96 13.19
N SER A 47 2.13 -4.89 13.97
CA SER A 47 3.01 -4.59 15.11
C SER A 47 2.90 -5.67 16.19
N HIS A 48 3.97 -5.87 16.94
CA HIS A 48 4.09 -6.87 18.00
C HIS A 48 5.17 -6.44 18.99
N ASP A 49 5.09 -6.93 20.23
CA ASP A 49 5.98 -6.56 21.32
C ASP A 49 7.31 -7.30 21.22
N LYS A 50 7.25 -8.58 20.87
CA LYS A 50 8.43 -9.44 20.75
C LYS A 50 8.17 -10.63 19.83
N VAL A 51 9.28 -11.24 19.42
CA VAL A 51 9.30 -12.50 18.68
C VAL A 51 10.08 -13.53 19.45
N VAL A 52 9.48 -14.69 19.70
CA VAL A 52 10.11 -15.82 20.41
C VAL A 52 10.23 -17.01 19.45
N ARG A 53 11.36 -17.71 19.51
CA ARG A 53 11.55 -18.94 18.72
C ARG A 53 10.86 -20.12 19.39
N SER A 54 10.10 -20.90 18.62
CA SER A 54 9.46 -22.13 19.10
C SER A 54 9.35 -23.20 17.99
N THR A 55 8.72 -24.34 18.32
CA THR A 55 8.41 -25.46 17.42
C THR A 55 7.04 -26.04 17.75
N HIS A 56 6.45 -26.82 16.84
CA HIS A 56 5.25 -27.62 17.11
C HIS A 56 5.65 -29.02 17.60
N GLY A 57 5.23 -29.39 18.80
CA GLY A 57 5.43 -30.73 19.38
C GLY A 57 4.44 -31.77 18.86
N VAL A 58 4.41 -31.99 17.54
CA VAL A 58 3.49 -32.94 16.86
C VAL A 58 4.27 -33.90 15.97
N ASN A 59 3.74 -35.10 15.75
CA ASN A 59 4.37 -36.13 14.92
C ASN A 59 4.23 -35.83 13.42
N CYS A 60 4.91 -34.79 12.93
CA CYS A 60 4.84 -34.32 11.54
C CYS A 60 6.18 -34.31 10.78
N THR A 61 7.25 -34.87 11.37
CA THR A 61 8.64 -34.97 10.84
C THR A 61 9.34 -33.68 10.39
N GLY A 62 8.63 -32.56 10.21
CA GLY A 62 9.18 -31.34 9.61
C GLY A 62 10.20 -30.57 10.47
N SER A 63 10.19 -30.73 11.80
CA SER A 63 11.10 -30.02 12.73
C SER A 63 11.15 -28.49 12.50
N CYS A 64 10.01 -27.91 12.10
CA CYS A 64 9.94 -26.52 11.67
C CYS A 64 10.24 -25.55 12.83
N SER A 65 11.12 -24.58 12.58
CA SER A 65 11.37 -23.47 13.49
C SER A 65 10.40 -22.33 13.22
N TRP A 66 9.67 -21.89 14.24
CA TRP A 66 8.67 -20.81 14.12
C TRP A 66 9.09 -19.54 14.84
N LYS A 67 8.66 -18.41 14.27
CA LYS A 67 8.62 -17.11 14.95
C LYS A 67 7.23 -16.96 15.56
N VAL A 68 7.15 -16.99 16.89
CA VAL A 68 5.94 -16.68 17.64
C VAL A 68 5.93 -15.19 17.92
N TYR A 69 4.96 -14.49 17.35
CA TYR A 69 4.77 -13.05 17.54
C TYR A 69 3.81 -12.82 18.71
N VAL A 70 4.24 -12.05 19.70
CA VAL A 70 3.44 -11.70 20.89
C VAL A 70 3.00 -10.24 20.75
N LYS A 71 1.71 -9.96 20.95
CA LYS A 71 1.14 -8.62 20.88
C LYS A 71 0.18 -8.46 22.05
N ASP A 72 0.29 -7.33 22.75
CA ASP A 72 -0.51 -6.97 23.93
C ASP A 72 -0.25 -7.86 25.16
N GLY A 73 1.00 -8.32 25.32
CA GLY A 73 1.48 -9.11 26.47
C GLY A 73 1.33 -10.63 26.36
#